data_AF-A0A965Q6T7-F1
#
_entry.id   AF-A0A965Q6T7-F1
#
_cell.length_a   1.000
_cell.length_b   1.000
_cell.length_c   1.000
_cell.angle_alpha   90.00
_cell.angle_beta   90.00
_cell.angle_gamma   90.00
#
_symmetry.space_group_name_H-M   'P 1'
#
loop_
_entity.id
_entity.type
_entity.pdbx_description
1 polymer ?
#
loop_
_entity_poly.entity_id
_entity_poly.type
_entity_poly.pdbx_seq_one_letter_code
_entity_poly.pdbx_strand_id
1 'polypeptide(L)'
;DFASQGFITYSRPDHWLDGKKLNKAFYDEYFTLDICNSLSLFQGPVLIVHGELDESVPVSRDPQELYDSCCGMKKLEIIEGADHKFTEPKHWLAVEEAMLSFLGHNVHQ
;
A
#
# COMPACT_ATOMS: atom_id res chain seq x y z
N ASP A 1 -14.31 -24.45 7.32
CA ASP A 1 -13.19 -23.52 7.64
C ASP A 1 -12.38 -23.30 6.36
N PHE A 2 -11.39 -22.40 6.39
CA PHE A 2 -10.61 -22.02 5.21
C PHE A 2 -9.91 -23.21 4.53
N ALA A 3 -9.45 -24.19 5.32
CA ALA A 3 -8.78 -25.38 4.82
C ALA A 3 -9.76 -26.37 4.16
N SER A 4 -10.99 -26.48 4.65
CA SER A 4 -12.01 -27.39 4.10
C SER A 4 -12.87 -26.78 2.98
N GLN A 5 -13.09 -25.47 2.97
CA GLN A 5 -13.95 -24.79 2.00
C GLN A 5 -13.19 -24.07 0.88
N GLY A 6 -11.89 -23.82 1.07
CA GLY A 6 -11.06 -23.09 0.09
C GLY A 6 -11.37 -21.60 -0.02
N PHE A 7 -12.22 -21.05 0.87
CA PHE A 7 -12.50 -19.62 0.97
C PHE A 7 -13.03 -19.26 2.37
N ILE A 8 -12.93 -17.98 2.73
CA ILE A 8 -13.67 -17.37 3.85
C ILE A 8 -14.72 -16.41 3.30
N THR A 9 -15.87 -16.32 3.96
CA THR A 9 -16.85 -15.27 3.69
C THR A 9 -16.57 -14.10 4.63
N TYR A 10 -16.32 -12.92 4.07
CA TYR A 10 -16.20 -11.71 4.86
C TYR A 10 -17.58 -11.34 5.42
N SER A 11 -17.66 -11.20 6.74
CA SER A 11 -18.90 -10.80 7.42
C SER A 11 -18.64 -9.55 8.25
N ARG A 12 -19.16 -8.43 7.74
CA ARG A 12 -19.29 -7.16 8.46
C ARG A 12 -20.53 -6.47 7.91
N PRO A 13 -21.67 -6.54 8.63
CA PRO A 13 -22.87 -5.81 8.25
C PRO A 13 -22.53 -4.34 7.95
N ASP A 14 -23.16 -3.78 6.93
CA ASP A 14 -22.98 -2.40 6.45
C ASP A 14 -21.62 -2.09 5.79
N HIS A 15 -20.78 -3.10 5.53
CA HIS A 15 -19.55 -2.95 4.74
C HIS A 15 -19.76 -3.47 3.30
N TRP A 16 -19.19 -2.80 2.29
CA TRP A 16 -19.35 -3.18 0.87
C TRP A 16 -18.75 -4.56 0.50
N LEU A 17 -17.88 -5.09 1.37
CA LEU A 17 -17.33 -6.46 1.27
C LEU A 17 -18.20 -7.52 1.95
N ASP A 18 -19.29 -7.16 2.63
CA ASP A 18 -20.14 -8.13 3.33
C ASP A 18 -20.66 -9.21 2.37
N GLY A 19 -20.57 -10.47 2.80
CA GLY A 19 -20.95 -11.63 1.99
C GLY A 19 -19.99 -11.97 0.84
N LYS A 20 -18.90 -11.21 0.62
CA LYS A 20 -17.90 -11.54 -0.39
C LYS A 20 -16.99 -12.67 0.08
N LYS A 21 -16.54 -13.50 -0.86
CA LYS A 21 -15.64 -14.63 -0.60
C LYS A 21 -14.20 -14.24 -0.92
N LEU A 22 -13.30 -14.46 0.04
CA LEU A 22 -11.85 -14.42 -0.19
C LEU A 22 -11.35 -15.85 -0.38
N ASN A 23 -10.78 -16.14 -1.54
CA ASN A 23 -10.28 -17.48 -1.86
C ASN A 23 -8.98 -17.78 -1.10
N LYS A 24 -8.78 -19.05 -0.72
CA LYS A 24 -7.55 -19.53 -0.11
C LYS A 24 -6.32 -19.26 -0.94
N ALA A 25 -6.42 -19.38 -2.28
CA ALA A 25 -5.31 -19.11 -3.18
C ALA A 25 -4.73 -17.70 -3.02
N PHE A 26 -5.58 -16.68 -2.83
CA PHE A 26 -5.14 -15.30 -2.59
C PHE A 26 -4.35 -15.18 -1.28
N TYR A 27 -4.82 -15.85 -0.22
CA TYR A 27 -4.16 -15.82 1.08
C TYR A 27 -2.86 -16.65 1.09
N ASP A 28 -2.83 -17.77 0.38
CA ASP A 28 -1.63 -18.60 0.25
C ASP A 28 -0.54 -17.86 -0.54
N GLU A 29 -0.93 -17.16 -1.61
CA GLU A 29 0.00 -16.38 -2.45
C GLU A 29 0.71 -15.30 -1.64
N TYR A 30 0.04 -14.67 -0.67
CA TYR A 30 0.64 -13.65 0.19
C TYR A 30 1.99 -14.09 0.80
N PHE A 31 2.11 -15.36 1.22
CA PHE A 31 3.34 -15.89 1.81
C PHE A 31 4.46 -16.19 0.81
N THR A 32 4.16 -16.09 -0.49
CA THR A 32 5.12 -16.32 -1.57
C THR A 32 5.67 -15.02 -2.15
N LEU A 33 5.08 -13.88 -1.80
CA LEU A 33 5.45 -12.58 -2.33
C LEU A 33 6.73 -12.07 -1.65
N ASP A 34 7.69 -11.65 -2.48
CA ASP A 34 8.85 -10.88 -2.05
C ASP A 34 8.79 -9.50 -2.71
N ILE A 35 8.17 -8.56 -2.01
CA ILE A 35 7.93 -7.21 -2.51
C ILE A 35 9.25 -6.44 -2.65
N CYS A 36 10.17 -6.60 -1.71
CA CYS A 36 11.48 -5.93 -1.72
C CYS A 36 12.31 -6.39 -2.93
N ASN A 37 12.38 -7.69 -3.17
CA ASN A 37 13.05 -8.21 -4.37
C ASN A 37 12.36 -7.72 -5.65
N SER A 38 11.02 -7.69 -5.68
CA SER A 38 10.26 -7.18 -6.83
C SER A 38 10.58 -5.71 -7.13
N LEU A 39 10.66 -4.86 -6.09
CA LEU A 39 11.05 -3.45 -6.21
C LEU A 39 12.50 -3.28 -6.67
N SER A 40 13.41 -4.17 -6.26
CA SER A 40 14.82 -4.13 -6.70
C SER A 40 15.00 -4.38 -8.20
N LEU A 41 14.04 -5.08 -8.82
CA LEU A 41 14.01 -5.38 -10.25
C LEU A 41 13.20 -4.37 -11.05
N PHE A 42 12.40 -3.54 -10.39
CA PHE A 42 11.54 -2.55 -11.04
C PHE A 42 12.33 -1.28 -11.38
N GLN A 43 12.47 -0.99 -12.68
CA GLN A 43 13.25 0.15 -13.17
C GLN A 43 12.42 1.44 -13.33
N GLY A 44 11.10 1.37 -13.16
CA GLY A 44 10.24 2.54 -13.25
C GLY A 44 10.36 3.46 -12.02
N PRO A 45 9.85 4.68 -12.11
CA PRO A 45 9.80 5.59 -10.97
C PRO A 45 8.81 5.07 -9.90
N VAL A 46 9.21 5.09 -8.63
CA VAL A 46 8.40 4.66 -7.48
C VAL A 46 8.07 5.82 -6.55
N LEU A 47 6.79 5.99 -6.22
CA LEU A 47 6.32 6.86 -5.14
C LEU A 47 5.72 5.98 -4.04
N ILE A 48 6.23 6.12 -2.83
CA ILE A 48 5.68 5.50 -1.61
C ILE A 48 5.05 6.61 -0.79
N VAL A 49 3.79 6.44 -0.40
CA VAL A 49 3.06 7.39 0.45
C VAL A 49 2.55 6.66 1.68
N HIS A 50 2.78 7.20 2.85
CA HIS A 50 2.42 6.57 4.14
C HIS A 50 1.89 7.60 5.13
N GLY A 51 0.93 7.22 5.97
CA GLY A 51 0.43 8.08 7.05
C GLY A 51 1.31 8.01 8.30
N GLU A 52 1.65 9.15 8.90
CA GLU A 52 2.49 9.19 10.11
C GLU A 52 1.89 8.45 11.31
N LEU A 53 0.56 8.48 11.44
CA LEU A 53 -0.19 7.87 12.53
C LEU A 53 -0.86 6.55 12.11
N ASP A 54 -0.28 5.87 11.11
CA ASP A 54 -0.77 4.55 10.70
C ASP A 54 -0.52 3.50 11.81
N GLU A 55 -1.61 3.05 12.43
CA GLU A 55 -1.60 2.00 13.46
C GLU A 55 -1.75 0.58 12.88
N SER A 56 -2.05 0.45 11.59
CA SER A 56 -2.26 -0.82 10.90
C SER A 56 -0.98 -1.35 10.25
N VAL A 57 -0.14 -0.43 9.72
CA VAL A 57 1.14 -0.75 9.06
C VAL A 57 2.26 0.09 9.68
N PRO A 58 3.34 -0.52 10.23
CA PRO A 58 4.40 0.18 10.93
C PRO A 58 5.12 1.26 10.09
N VAL A 59 4.80 2.53 10.36
CA VAL A 59 5.43 3.68 9.68
C VAL A 59 6.95 3.78 9.89
N SER A 60 7.46 3.30 11.02
CA SER A 60 8.89 3.43 11.38
C SER A 60 9.81 2.50 10.61
N ARG A 61 9.26 1.51 9.90
CA ARG A 61 10.04 0.46 9.24
C ARG A 61 9.61 0.27 7.80
N ASP A 62 8.35 -0.11 7.59
CA ASP A 62 7.87 -0.64 6.32
C ASP A 62 8.07 0.32 5.14
N PRO A 63 7.71 1.61 5.21
CA PRO A 63 7.94 2.54 4.09
C PRO A 63 9.43 2.73 3.77
N GLN A 64 10.31 2.70 4.78
CA GLN A 64 11.75 2.83 4.58
C GLN A 64 12.34 1.56 3.94
N GLU A 65 11.90 0.38 4.37
CA GLU A 65 12.33 -0.91 3.81
C GLU A 65 11.97 -1.01 2.31
N LEU A 66 10.76 -0.56 1.94
CA LEU A 66 10.33 -0.47 0.54
C LEU A 66 11.16 0.57 -0.24
N TYR A 67 11.38 1.74 0.34
CA TYR A 67 12.18 2.80 -0.28
C TYR A 67 13.61 2.32 -0.55
N ASP A 68 14.26 1.68 0.41
CA ASP A 68 15.64 1.21 0.29
C ASP A 68 15.78 0.13 -0.79
N SER A 69 14.75 -0.70 -0.98
CA SER A 69 14.71 -1.76 -1.98
C SER A 69 14.60 -1.27 -3.42
N CYS A 70 14.13 -0.03 -3.64
CA CYS A 70 13.98 0.54 -4.98
C CYS A 70 15.35 0.91 -5.60
N CYS A 71 15.59 0.50 -6.85
CA CYS A 71 16.83 0.75 -7.60
C CYS A 71 16.79 2.00 -8.50
N GLY A 72 15.60 2.42 -8.94
CA GLY A 72 15.38 3.56 -9.81
C GLY A 72 15.07 4.86 -9.07
N MET A 73 14.48 5.82 -9.80
CA MET A 73 13.95 7.02 -9.19
C MET A 73 12.91 6.65 -8.15
N LYS A 74 13.06 7.20 -6.94
CA LYS A 74 12.21 6.88 -5.81
C LYS A 74 11.93 8.09 -4.94
N LYS A 75 10.71 8.15 -4.41
CA LYS A 75 10.28 9.17 -3.47
C LYS A 75 9.47 8.51 -2.35
N LEU A 76 9.73 8.92 -1.12
CA LEU A 76 8.95 8.54 0.05
C LEU A 76 8.31 9.79 0.63
N GLU A 77 6.99 9.76 0.81
CA GLU A 77 6.19 10.84 1.38
C GLU A 77 5.46 10.34 2.62
N ILE A 78 5.87 10.85 3.79
CA ILE A 78 5.17 10.59 5.05
C ILE A 78 4.23 11.77 5.30
N ILE A 79 2.92 11.52 5.31
CA ILE A 79 1.91 12.54 5.53
C ILE A 79 1.71 12.74 7.03
N GLU A 80 2.18 13.88 7.53
CA GLU A 80 2.12 14.27 8.95
C GLU A 80 0.68 14.23 9.47
N GLY A 81 0.49 13.58 10.63
CA GLY A 81 -0.80 13.43 11.28
C GLY A 81 -1.81 12.52 10.57
N ALA A 82 -1.48 11.89 9.44
CA ALA A 82 -2.40 11.04 8.69
C ALA A 82 -2.46 9.61 9.23
N ASP A 83 -3.66 9.04 9.24
CA ASP A 83 -3.91 7.64 9.59
C ASP A 83 -3.76 6.71 8.36
N HIS A 84 -3.95 5.40 8.58
CA HIS A 84 -3.87 4.37 7.54
C HIS A 84 -4.77 4.65 6.31
N LYS A 85 -5.88 5.37 6.49
CA LYS A 85 -6.91 5.58 5.47
C LYS A 85 -6.90 6.99 4.88
N PHE A 86 -6.04 7.87 5.38
CA PHE A 86 -6.07 9.30 5.07
C PHE A 86 -7.48 9.90 5.30
N THR A 87 -8.10 9.59 6.44
CA THR A 87 -9.53 9.86 6.72
C THR A 87 -9.89 11.34 6.63
N GLU A 88 -9.00 12.23 7.05
CA GLU A 88 -9.22 13.68 6.98
C GLU A 88 -8.98 14.21 5.56
N PRO A 89 -9.88 15.04 4.99
CA PRO A 89 -9.75 15.55 3.62
C PRO A 89 -8.41 16.22 3.31
N LYS A 90 -7.81 16.89 4.30
CA LYS A 90 -6.48 17.53 4.16
C LYS A 90 -5.36 16.53 3.87
N HIS A 91 -5.44 15.32 4.42
CA HIS A 91 -4.44 14.28 4.17
C HIS A 91 -4.61 13.73 2.77
N TRP A 92 -5.85 13.58 2.27
CA TRP A 92 -6.07 13.20 0.88
C TRP A 92 -5.54 14.22 -0.11
N LEU A 93 -5.75 15.51 0.15
CA LEU A 93 -5.18 16.58 -0.68
C LEU A 93 -3.64 16.51 -0.72
N ALA A 94 -3.00 16.20 0.41
CA ALA A 94 -1.55 16.03 0.47
C ALA A 94 -1.06 14.81 -0.36
N VAL A 95 -1.80 13.69 -0.33
CA VAL A 95 -1.47 12.54 -1.19
C VAL A 95 -1.66 12.89 -2.67
N GLU A 96 -2.74 13.59 -3.02
CA GLU A 96 -2.99 14.03 -4.40
C GLU A 96 -1.87 14.95 -4.90
N GLU A 97 -1.44 15.92 -4.09
CA GLU A 97 -0.32 16.80 -4.42
C GLU A 97 0.99 16.01 -4.60
N ALA A 98 1.27 15.06 -3.71
CA ALA A 98 2.43 14.18 -3.83
C ALA A 98 2.41 13.38 -5.14
N MET A 99 1.26 12.83 -5.52
CA MET A 99 1.07 12.09 -6.77
C MET A 99 1.23 12.99 -8.01
N LEU A 100 0.57 14.15 -8.03
CA LEU A 100 0.62 15.08 -9.16
C LEU A 100 2.03 15.63 -9.37
N SER A 101 2.72 16.00 -8.28
CA SER A 101 4.12 16.40 -8.31
C SER A 101 4.99 15.29 -8.90
N PHE A 102 4.86 14.07 -8.37
CA PHE A 102 5.65 12.94 -8.81
C PHE A 102 5.44 12.61 -10.30
N LEU A 103 4.18 12.55 -10.75
CA LEU A 103 3.87 12.30 -12.15
C LEU A 103 4.32 13.46 -13.06
N GLY A 104 4.10 14.71 -12.65
CA GLY A 104 4.49 15.89 -13.42
C GLY A 104 6.01 15.99 -13.64
N HIS A 105 6.82 15.57 -12.67
CA HIS A 105 8.27 15.48 -12.82
C HIS A 105 8.72 14.33 -13.74
N ASN A 106 7.87 13.31 -13.94
CA ASN A 106 8.23 12.04 -14.59
C ASN A 106 7.62 11.85 -15.98
N VAL A 107 6.74 12.74 -16.42
CA VAL A 107 6.16 12.73 -17.78
C VAL A 107 7.11 13.37 -18.83
N HIS A 108 8.22 13.97 -18.40
CA HIS A 108 9.15 14.70 -19.27
C HIS A 108 10.58 14.12 -19.33
N GLN A 109 10.81 12.90 -18.82
CA GLN A 109 12.08 12.18 -18.90
C GLN A 109 11.93 10.94 -19.78
#